data_AF-A0A8E2DGL9-F1
#
_entry.id   AF-A0A8E2DGL9-F1
#
_cell.length_a   1.000
_cell.length_b   1.000
_cell.length_c   1.000
_cell.angle_alpha   90.00
_cell.angle_beta   90.00
_cell.angle_gamma   90.00
#
_symmetry.space_group_name_H-M   'P 1'
#
loop_
_entity.id
_entity.type
_entity.pdbx_description
1 polymer ?
#
loop_
_entity_poly.entity_id
_entity_poly.type
_entity_poly.pdbx_seq_one_letter_code
_entity_poly.pdbx_strand_id
1 'polypeptide(L)' 'LLLLKFYCELNPIKMYWGWCKYRYYKVVKKNFEDAKHIALSMLNTCPLDAIQRFINRSWRFMDAYR' A
#
# COMPACT_ATOMS: atom_id res chain seq x y z
N LEU A 1 -4.12 -18.73 -2.38
CA LEU A 1 -4.02 -17.40 -1.77
C LEU A 1 -5.11 -17.30 -0.67
N LEU A 2 -4.74 -17.42 0.60
CA LEU A 2 -5.69 -17.38 1.72
C LEU A 2 -5.90 -15.92 2.15
N LEU A 3 -6.98 -15.29 1.69
CA LEU A 3 -7.35 -13.94 2.11
C LEU A 3 -8.11 -14.01 3.43
N LEU A 4 -7.40 -14.19 4.54
CA LEU A 4 -7.99 -13.96 5.86
C LEU A 4 -8.39 -12.49 5.95
N LYS A 5 -9.71 -12.24 5.90
CA LYS A 5 -10.34 -10.91 5.79
C LYS A 5 -9.79 -9.88 6.79
N PHE A 6 -9.21 -10.33 7.91
CA PHE A 6 -8.82 -9.50 9.04
C PHE A 6 -7.32 -9.19 9.18
N TYR A 7 -6.43 -9.83 8.42
CA TYR A 7 -4.99 -9.58 8.55
C TYR A 7 -4.48 -8.75 7.37
N CYS A 8 -4.45 -7.43 7.55
CA CYS A 8 -3.89 -6.51 6.54
C CYS A 8 -2.40 -6.77 6.27
N GLU A 9 -1.70 -7.40 7.20
CA GLU A 9 -0.27 -7.75 7.10
C GLU A 9 -0.02 -8.97 6.21
N LEU A 10 -1.02 -9.83 6.01
CA LEU A 10 -0.96 -10.99 5.12
C LEU A 10 -1.19 -10.64 3.65
N ASN A 11 -1.56 -9.40 3.34
CA ASN A 11 -1.85 -8.98 1.98
C ASN A 11 -1.01 -7.77 1.56
N PRO A 12 0.05 -7.95 0.74
CA PRO A 12 0.95 -6.87 0.38
C PRO A 12 0.25 -5.76 -0.40
N ILE A 13 -0.88 -6.02 -1.08
CA ILE A 13 -1.66 -4.97 -1.76
C ILE A 13 -2.30 -4.00 -0.75
N LYS A 14 -2.73 -4.48 0.42
CA LYS A 14 -3.30 -3.63 1.47
C LYS A 14 -2.22 -2.70 2.04
N MET A 15 -0.99 -3.20 2.19
CA MET A 15 0.15 -2.39 2.60
C MET A 15 0.51 -1.33 1.56
N TYR A 16 0.54 -1.70 0.28
CA TYR A 16 0.75 -0.77 -0.84
C TYR A 16 -0.31 0.35 -0.86
N TRP A 17 -1.60 0.01 -0.74
CA TRP A 17 -2.66 1.00 -0.64
C TRP A 17 -2.50 1.91 0.58
N GLY A 18 -2.09 1.35 1.73
CA GLY A 18 -1.77 2.13 2.92
C GLY A 18 -0.66 3.15 2.68
N TRP A 19 0.43 2.72 2.05
CA TRP A 19 1.58 3.57 1.72
C TRP A 19 1.20 4.72 0.77
N CYS A 20 0.39 4.44 -0.25
CA CYS A 20 -0.07 5.43 -1.22
C CYS A 20 -1.03 6.43 -0.57
N LYS A 21 -2.02 5.95 0.19
CA LYS A 21 -2.98 6.81 0.91
C LYS A 21 -2.29 7.73 1.90
N TYR A 22 -1.31 7.24 2.65
CA TYR A 22 -0.56 8.06 3.60
C TYR A 22 0.08 9.29 2.95
N ARG A 23 0.68 9.11 1.76
CA ARG A 23 1.28 10.23 1.02
C ARG A 23 0.24 11.12 0.36
N TYR A 24 -0.81 10.52 -0.19
CA TYR A 24 -1.96 11.25 -0.71
C TYR A 24 -2.52 12.22 0.34
N TYR A 25 -2.63 11.82 1.61
CA TYR A 25 -3.12 12.69 2.68
C TYR A 25 -2.16 13.84 3.05
N LYS A 26 -0.85 13.72 2.78
CA LYS A 26 0.12 14.78 3.07
C LYS A 26 0.10 15.93 2.07
N VAL A 27 -0.56 15.77 0.93
CA VAL A 27 -0.60 16.77 -0.14
C VAL A 27 -1.94 17.50 -0.09
N VAL A 28 -1.91 18.83 -0.10
CA VAL A 28 -3.12 19.67 -0.22
C VAL A 28 -3.67 19.55 -1.64
N LYS A 29 -5.00 19.42 -1.77
CA LYS A 29 -5.68 19.27 -3.07
C LYS A 29 -6.53 20.50 -3.31
N LYS A 30 -6.39 21.12 -4.48
CA LYS A 30 -7.12 22.35 -4.83
C LYS A 30 -8.54 22.10 -5.30
N ASN A 31 -8.73 21.02 -6.06
CA ASN A 31 -10.02 20.61 -6.61
C ASN A 31 -10.02 19.09 -6.87
N PHE A 32 -11.11 18.58 -7.41
CA PHE A 32 -11.28 17.14 -7.64
C PHE A 32 -10.34 16.58 -8.71
N GLU A 33 -10.05 17.33 -9.78
CA GLU A 33 -9.12 16.88 -10.82
C GLU A 33 -7.68 16.80 -10.29
N ASP A 34 -7.26 17.81 -9.51
CA ASP A 34 -5.99 17.80 -8.80
C ASP A 34 -5.89 16.60 -7.85
N ALA A 35 -6.97 16.28 -7.14
CA ALA A 35 -7.04 15.08 -6.31
C ALA A 35 -6.84 13.78 -7.11
N LYS A 36 -7.43 13.64 -8.31
CA LYS A 36 -7.20 12.47 -9.17
C LYS A 36 -5.75 12.37 -9.64
N HIS A 37 -5.16 13.49 -10.08
CA HIS A 37 -3.77 13.53 -10.52
C HIS A 37 -2.81 13.15 -9.39
N ILE A 38 -3.03 13.68 -8.19
CA ILE A 38 -2.24 13.34 -7.01
C ILE A 38 -2.42 11.86 -6.66
N ALA A 39 -3.63 11.31 -6.71
CA ALA A 39 -3.86 9.89 -6.44
C ALA A 39 -3.05 8.99 -7.40
N LEU A 40 -3.10 9.26 -8.71
CA LEU A 40 -2.32 8.53 -9.72
C LEU A 40 -0.80 8.70 -9.50
N SER A 41 -0.35 9.92 -9.21
CA SER A 41 1.05 10.19 -8.91
C SER A 41 1.55 9.37 -7.71
N MET A 42 0.77 9.31 -6.62
CA MET A 42 1.15 8.54 -5.42
C MET A 42 1.20 7.04 -5.68
N LEU A 43 0.30 6.50 -6.52
CA LEU A 43 0.34 5.10 -6.94
C LEU A 43 1.62 4.79 -7.72
N ASN A 44 2.03 5.68 -8.62
CA ASN A 44 3.22 5.50 -9.46
C ASN A 44 4.55 5.82 -8.74
N THR A 45 4.51 6.48 -7.58
CA THR A 45 5.72 6.89 -6.83
C THR A 45 6.20 5.82 -5.85
N CYS A 46 5.45 4.71 -5.67
CA CYS A 46 5.87 3.66 -4.75
C CYS A 46 7.16 3.00 -5.24
N PRO A 47 8.27 3.08 -4.47
CA PRO A 47 9.53 2.55 -4.93
C PRO A 47 9.51 1.02 -4.86
N LEU A 48 10.26 0.38 -5.75
CA LEU A 48 10.31 -1.07 -5.87
C LEU A 48 10.76 -1.74 -4.56
N ASP A 49 11.68 -1.14 -3.83
CA ASP A 49 12.16 -1.66 -2.55
C ASP A 49 11.05 -1.69 -1.48
N ALA A 50 10.15 -0.70 -1.47
CA ALA A 50 8.98 -0.72 -0.59
C ALA A 50 8.04 -1.87 -0.93
N ILE A 51 7.79 -2.12 -2.22
CA ILE A 51 6.97 -3.25 -2.68
C ILE A 51 7.58 -4.58 -2.24
N GLN A 52 8.89 -4.76 -2.42
CA GLN A 52 9.62 -5.95 -1.96
C GLN A 52 9.50 -6.14 -0.44
N ARG A 53 9.62 -5.06 0.35
CA ARG A 53 9.43 -5.11 1.81
C ARG A 53 8.01 -5.54 2.19
N PHE A 54 6.99 -5.12 1.46
CA PHE A 54 5.61 -5.54 1.73
C PHE A 54 5.43 -7.04 1.49
N ILE A 55 5.95 -7.56 0.38
CA ILE A 55 5.95 -8.99 0.07
C ILE A 55 6.67 -9.76 1.18
N ASN A 56 7.90 -9.36 1.52
CA ASN A 56 8.69 -10.01 2.56
C ASN A 56 8.01 -9.99 3.93
N ARG A 57 7.32 -8.89 4.29
CA ARG A 57 6.54 -8.82 5.54
C ARG A 57 5.39 -9.82 5.53
N SER A 58 4.62 -9.89 4.45
CA SER A 58 3.54 -10.87 4.33
C SER A 58 4.05 -12.31 4.38
N TRP A 59 5.20 -12.59 3.78
CA TRP A 59 5.87 -13.90 3.87
C TRP A 59 6.26 -14.28 5.30
N ARG A 60 6.96 -13.39 6.02
CA ARG A 60 7.33 -13.63 7.43
C ARG A 60 6.12 -13.84 8.33
N PHE A 61 5.05 -13.09 8.06
CA PHE A 61 3.81 -13.25 8.81
C PHE A 61 3.18 -14.62 8.55
N MET A 62 3.12 -15.08 7.29
CA MET A 62 2.63 -16.43 6.95
C MET A 62 3.46 -17.53 7.60
N ASP A 63 4.79 -17.37 7.67
CA ASP A 63 5.69 -18.33 8.30
C ASP A 63 5.42 -18.46 9.81
N ALA A 64 5.08 -17.37 10.49
CA ALA A 64 4.71 -17.39 11.91
C ALA A 64 3.35 -18.06 12.21
N TYR A 65 2.49 -18.22 11.20
CA TYR A 65 1.21 -18.95 11.31
C TYR A 65 1.34 -20.45 10.99
N ARG A 66 2.54 -20.91 10.64
CA ARG A 66 2.83 -22.30 10.33
C ARG A 66 3.05 -23.11 11.60
#